data_AF-K7E8W4-F1
#
_entry.id   AF-K7E8W4-F1
#
_cell.length_a   1.000
_cell.length_b   1.000
_cell.length_c   1.000
_cell.angle_alpha   90.00
_cell.angle_beta   90.00
_cell.angle_gamma   90.00
#
_symmetry.space_group_name_H-M   'P 1'
#
loop_
_entity.id
_entity.type
_entity.pdbx_description
1 polymer ?
#
loop_
_entity_poly.entity_id
_entity_poly.type
_entity_poly.pdbx_seq_one_letter_code
_entity_poly.pdbx_strand_id
1 'polypeptide(L)'
;AVVERGAGGSIPYSVRTMGIFLTIEAQNGLALLWDRKTSIFIRLTDPNLSPQGRVCGLCGNFDDHGGNDLTTRSGSVVGDVREFGNSWKSSPSCPDAVTPRDPCTANPYRRAWAHRRCAILHSDVFALCHRQVEPSRFYEACVNDACACDSGGDCECFCTAVAAYARACNQVGVCVSWRTPDICPLFCDYYNPKGECEWHYQPCGDACMKTCRNPTGKCLNALPGLEGCYPKCPAERPFFSEHDMKCVSQCGCYDSEGNYHQLGVEVRAPQNCQRW
;
A
#
# COMPACT_ATOMS: atom_id res chain seq x y z
N ALA A 1 17.65 11.76 -21.55
CA ALA A 1 16.57 12.53 -22.17
C ALA A 1 15.84 13.32 -21.09
N VAL A 2 15.69 14.63 -21.25
CA VAL A 2 14.79 15.43 -20.42
C VAL A 2 13.37 14.97 -20.78
N VAL A 3 12.64 14.42 -19.81
CA VAL A 3 11.23 14.08 -20.02
C VAL A 3 10.49 15.40 -20.14
N GLU A 4 10.14 15.78 -21.37
CA GLU A 4 9.22 16.88 -21.59
C GLU A 4 7.90 16.54 -20.90
N ARG A 5 7.48 17.39 -19.96
CA ARG A 5 6.11 17.33 -19.44
C ARG A 5 5.20 17.61 -20.64
N GLY A 6 4.49 16.59 -21.09
CA GLY A 6 3.47 16.73 -22.13
C GLY A 6 2.55 17.90 -21.81
N ALA A 7 2.29 18.71 -22.84
CA ALA A 7 1.37 19.83 -22.73
C ALA A 7 -0.06 19.34 -22.43
N GLY A 8 -0.65 19.86 -21.36
CA GLY A 8 -2.09 20.09 -21.25
C GLY A 8 -3.00 18.90 -20.96
N GLY A 9 -3.21 18.61 -19.68
CA GLY A 9 -4.34 17.81 -19.18
C GLY A 9 -4.02 17.20 -17.81
N SER A 10 -4.81 17.50 -16.77
CA SER A 10 -4.74 16.74 -15.52
C SER A 10 -5.28 15.33 -15.78
N ILE A 11 -4.48 14.30 -15.50
CA ILE A 11 -4.95 12.92 -15.54
C ILE A 11 -5.94 12.77 -14.38
N PRO A 12 -7.22 12.43 -14.62
CA PRO A 12 -8.15 12.24 -13.54
C PRO A 12 -7.71 11.06 -12.66
N TYR A 13 -7.80 11.25 -11.35
CA TYR A 13 -7.48 10.24 -10.35
C TYR A 13 -8.51 10.23 -9.24
N SER A 14 -8.59 9.12 -8.52
CA SER A 14 -9.39 9.00 -7.31
C SER A 14 -8.50 8.64 -6.13
N VAL A 15 -8.82 9.19 -4.96
CA VAL A 15 -8.14 8.88 -3.71
C VAL A 15 -9.13 8.17 -2.80
N ARG A 16 -8.74 7.01 -2.26
CA ARG A 16 -9.58 6.21 -1.38
C ARG A 16 -8.78 5.75 -0.16
N THR A 17 -9.49 5.57 0.95
CA THR A 17 -8.93 4.87 2.12
C THR A 17 -9.41 3.43 2.07
N MET A 18 -8.49 2.48 2.06
CA MET A 18 -8.79 1.04 2.02
C MET A 18 -7.99 0.34 3.10
N GLY A 19 -8.67 -0.10 4.17
CA GLY A 19 -8.00 -0.63 5.35
C GLY A 19 -7.05 0.40 5.94
N ILE A 20 -5.78 0.01 6.15
CA ILE A 20 -4.74 0.93 6.64
C ILE A 20 -4.06 1.74 5.52
N PHE A 21 -4.46 1.56 4.27
CA PHE A 21 -3.82 2.19 3.12
C PHE A 21 -4.55 3.44 2.63
N LEU A 22 -3.79 4.38 2.09
CA LEU A 22 -4.27 5.36 1.13
C LEU A 22 -3.99 4.83 -0.29
N THR A 23 -5.03 4.76 -1.12
CA THR A 23 -4.90 4.36 -2.52
C THR A 23 -5.18 5.53 -3.44
N ILE A 24 -4.34 5.69 -4.46
CA ILE A 24 -4.50 6.65 -5.54
C ILE A 24 -4.58 5.85 -6.82
N GLU A 25 -5.70 5.94 -7.54
CA GLU A 25 -5.93 5.27 -8.81
C GLU A 25 -6.15 6.32 -9.90
N ALA A 26 -5.26 6.35 -10.90
CA ALA A 26 -5.32 7.25 -12.03
C ALA A 26 -5.88 6.53 -13.27
N GLN A 27 -6.61 7.27 -14.12
CA GLN A 27 -7.26 6.70 -15.32
C GLN A 27 -6.28 6.17 -16.38
N ASN A 28 -5.00 6.53 -16.30
CA ASN A 28 -3.95 5.99 -17.16
C ASN A 28 -3.39 4.63 -16.69
N GLY A 29 -4.05 3.96 -15.73
CA GLY A 29 -3.64 2.65 -15.24
C GLY A 29 -2.51 2.68 -14.19
N LEU A 30 -2.14 3.86 -13.67
CA LEU A 30 -1.25 3.95 -12.52
C LEU A 30 -2.06 3.84 -11.22
N ALA A 31 -1.65 2.93 -10.33
CA ALA A 31 -2.17 2.87 -8.97
C ALA A 31 -1.02 2.93 -7.94
N LEU A 32 -1.19 3.76 -6.92
CA LEU A 32 -0.26 3.89 -5.79
C LEU A 32 -0.99 3.51 -4.50
N LEU A 33 -0.39 2.61 -3.73
CA LEU A 33 -0.89 2.18 -2.43
C LEU A 33 0.16 2.55 -1.39
N TRP A 34 -0.21 3.38 -0.42
CA TRP A 34 0.68 3.84 0.64
C TRP A 34 0.11 3.48 2.00
N ASP A 35 0.93 2.87 2.85
CA ASP A 35 0.57 2.47 4.22
C ASP A 35 0.52 3.63 5.22
N ARG A 36 0.67 4.88 4.73
CA ARG A 36 0.78 6.12 5.52
C ARG A 36 2.04 6.20 6.38
N LYS A 37 3.01 5.32 6.12
CA LYS A 37 4.29 5.21 6.78
C LYS A 37 5.37 5.18 5.71
N THR A 38 6.08 4.06 5.57
CA THR A 38 7.25 3.92 4.69
C THR A 38 7.02 2.99 3.51
N SER A 39 5.90 2.25 3.45
CA SER A 39 5.65 1.30 2.36
C SER A 39 4.82 1.93 1.26
N ILE A 40 5.41 2.05 0.08
CA ILE A 40 4.73 2.48 -1.15
C ILE A 40 4.75 1.33 -2.14
N PHE A 41 3.59 1.02 -2.70
CA PHE A 41 3.44 0.02 -3.74
C PHE A 41 2.89 0.68 -4.98
N ILE A 42 3.63 0.55 -6.08
CA ILE A 42 3.24 1.06 -7.39
C ILE A 42 2.74 -0.12 -8.22
N ARG A 43 1.57 0.04 -8.83
CA ARG A 43 1.02 -0.91 -9.79
C ARG A 43 0.75 -0.21 -11.11
N LEU A 44 1.15 -0.86 -12.18
CA LEU A 44 0.80 -0.51 -13.54
C LEU A 44 -0.22 -1.53 -14.01
N THR A 45 -1.45 -1.08 -14.24
CA THR A 45 -2.58 -1.93 -14.67
C THR A 45 -2.88 -1.79 -16.16
N ASP A 46 -2.30 -0.80 -16.84
CA ASP A 46 -2.39 -0.70 -18.30
C ASP A 46 -1.53 -1.80 -18.94
N PRO A 47 -2.15 -2.79 -19.61
CA PRO A 47 -1.43 -3.89 -20.24
C PRO A 47 -0.51 -3.44 -21.38
N ASN A 48 -0.61 -2.20 -21.87
CA ASN A 48 0.32 -1.66 -22.86
C ASN A 48 1.65 -1.18 -22.26
N LEU A 49 1.73 -1.02 -20.92
CA LEU A 49 2.95 -0.56 -20.24
C LEU A 49 3.94 -1.69 -19.97
N SER A 50 3.47 -2.91 -19.69
CA SER A 50 4.30 -4.08 -19.36
C SER A 50 5.13 -4.61 -20.54
N PRO A 51 4.61 -4.85 -21.75
CA PRO A 51 5.36 -5.53 -22.81
C PRO A 51 6.41 -4.66 -23.53
N GLN A 52 6.58 -3.40 -23.14
CA GLN A 52 7.30 -2.40 -23.95
C GLN A 52 8.52 -1.77 -23.25
N GLY A 53 8.83 -2.13 -21.99
CA GLY A 53 9.97 -1.57 -21.26
C GLY A 53 9.94 -0.03 -21.18
N ARG A 54 8.73 0.56 -21.08
CA ARG A 54 8.52 2.02 -21.22
C ARG A 54 8.73 2.80 -19.93
N VAL A 55 8.96 2.09 -18.83
CA VAL A 55 9.31 2.69 -17.55
C VAL A 55 10.80 2.47 -17.29
N CYS A 56 11.35 3.32 -16.42
CA CYS A 56 12.71 3.21 -15.95
C CYS A 56 12.78 3.86 -14.57
N GLY A 57 13.81 3.51 -13.80
CA GLY A 57 14.01 4.05 -12.47
C GLY A 57 14.40 2.97 -11.48
N LEU A 58 14.26 3.28 -10.19
CA LEU A 58 14.60 2.37 -9.09
C LEU A 58 13.74 1.11 -9.04
N CYS A 59 12.58 1.09 -9.70
CA CYS A 59 11.69 -0.06 -9.81
C CYS A 59 11.94 -0.92 -11.06
N GLY A 60 13.06 -0.70 -11.77
CA GLY A 60 13.40 -1.42 -13.00
C GLY A 60 12.67 -0.88 -14.22
N ASN A 61 12.61 -1.70 -15.27
CA ASN A 61 11.99 -1.34 -16.56
C ASN A 61 10.68 -2.11 -16.85
N PHE A 62 10.31 -3.06 -16.00
CA PHE A 62 9.06 -3.82 -16.03
C PHE A 62 8.86 -4.64 -17.32
N ASP A 63 9.93 -5.23 -17.86
CA ASP A 63 9.94 -6.07 -19.07
C ASP A 63 9.92 -7.60 -18.82
N ASP A 64 9.59 -8.00 -17.58
CA ASP A 64 9.63 -9.38 -17.07
C ASP A 64 11.04 -10.02 -17.07
N HIS A 65 12.12 -9.22 -17.18
CA HIS A 65 13.52 -9.68 -17.23
C HIS A 65 14.38 -9.08 -16.11
N GLY A 66 14.29 -9.63 -14.89
CA GLY A 66 15.00 -9.09 -13.72
C GLY A 66 16.55 -9.00 -13.80
N GLY A 67 17.17 -9.61 -14.81
CA GLY A 67 18.61 -9.50 -15.05
C GLY A 67 19.09 -8.14 -15.56
N ASN A 68 18.19 -7.28 -16.04
CA ASN A 68 18.52 -5.95 -16.56
C ASN A 68 17.93 -4.79 -15.72
N ASP A 69 17.24 -5.07 -14.62
CA ASP A 69 16.56 -4.05 -13.81
C ASP A 69 17.51 -3.00 -13.23
N LEU A 70 18.78 -3.36 -13.00
CA LEU A 70 19.84 -2.44 -12.59
C LEU A 70 20.39 -1.64 -13.78
N THR A 71 19.50 -1.03 -14.57
CA THR A 71 19.85 -0.13 -15.67
C THR A 71 19.96 1.31 -15.16
N THR A 72 21.12 1.93 -15.36
CA THR A 72 21.39 3.32 -14.94
C THR A 72 20.63 4.32 -15.80
N ARG A 73 20.55 5.59 -15.35
CA ARG A 73 19.96 6.69 -16.13
C ARG A 73 20.61 6.90 -17.52
N SER A 74 21.85 6.45 -17.72
CA SER A 74 22.54 6.49 -19.02
C SER A 74 22.25 5.29 -19.93
N GLY A 75 21.47 4.30 -19.45
CA GLY A 75 21.13 3.10 -20.19
C GLY A 75 22.12 1.94 -20.04
N SER A 76 23.03 2.00 -19.07
CA SER A 76 24.01 0.93 -18.82
C SER A 76 23.49 -0.04 -17.78
N VAL A 77 23.55 -1.35 -18.06
CA VAL A 77 23.26 -2.39 -17.05
C VAL A 77 24.49 -2.58 -16.16
N VAL A 78 24.31 -2.48 -14.85
CA VAL A 78 25.41 -2.54 -13.87
C VAL A 78 25.15 -3.61 -12.81
N GLY A 79 26.23 -4.13 -12.22
CA GLY A 79 26.14 -5.10 -11.11
C GLY A 79 26.11 -4.46 -9.72
N ASP A 80 26.58 -3.22 -9.59
CA ASP A 80 26.59 -2.50 -8.30
C ASP A 80 25.27 -1.74 -8.09
N VAL A 81 24.50 -2.14 -7.09
CA VAL A 81 23.24 -1.49 -6.69
C VAL A 81 23.44 -0.02 -6.31
N ARG A 82 24.62 0.38 -5.80
CA ARG A 82 24.91 1.78 -5.48
C ARG A 82 25.13 2.62 -6.73
N GLU A 83 25.86 2.09 -7.71
CA GLU A 83 26.03 2.76 -9.00
C GLU A 83 24.67 2.98 -9.66
N PHE A 84 23.84 1.93 -9.68
CA PHE A 84 22.46 2.00 -10.14
C PHE A 84 21.66 3.08 -9.39
N GLY A 85 21.59 3.01 -8.06
CA GLY A 85 20.79 3.92 -7.23
C GLY A 85 21.24 5.38 -7.36
N ASN A 86 22.55 5.64 -7.32
CA ASN A 86 23.12 6.98 -7.45
C ASN A 86 22.85 7.61 -8.83
N SER A 87 22.75 6.79 -9.89
CA SER A 87 22.42 7.29 -11.24
C SER A 87 21.00 7.88 -11.32
N TRP A 88 20.10 7.48 -10.41
CA TRP A 88 18.70 7.89 -10.41
C TRP A 88 18.40 9.10 -9.51
N LYS A 89 19.41 9.70 -8.85
CA LYS A 89 19.21 10.91 -8.04
C LYS A 89 18.52 12.04 -8.83
N SER A 90 17.64 12.76 -8.15
CA SER A 90 16.87 13.86 -8.75
C SER A 90 17.74 15.09 -9.00
N SER A 91 18.64 15.39 -8.06
CA SER A 91 19.59 16.49 -8.17
C SER A 91 21.03 15.99 -8.17
N PRO A 92 21.91 16.52 -9.03
CA PRO A 92 23.34 16.20 -8.99
C PRO A 92 24.02 16.66 -7.71
N SER A 93 23.45 17.64 -6.99
CA SER A 93 23.98 18.13 -5.71
C SER A 93 23.78 17.17 -4.54
N CYS A 94 22.92 16.15 -4.69
CA CYS A 94 22.77 15.12 -3.68
C CYS A 94 24.05 14.27 -3.61
N PRO A 95 24.57 14.00 -2.39
CA PRO A 95 25.72 13.14 -2.21
C PRO A 95 25.38 11.72 -2.67
N ASP A 96 26.39 11.01 -3.14
CA ASP A 96 26.26 9.60 -3.48
C ASP A 96 26.09 8.77 -2.19
N ALA A 97 25.27 7.73 -2.27
CA ALA A 97 25.04 6.83 -1.17
C ALA A 97 26.33 6.09 -0.79
N VAL A 98 26.66 6.11 0.50
CA VAL A 98 27.76 5.33 1.08
C VAL A 98 27.29 3.94 1.46
N THR A 99 28.21 2.98 1.57
CA THR A 99 27.89 1.63 2.04
C THR A 99 27.27 1.72 3.45
N PRO A 100 26.00 1.30 3.63
CA PRO A 100 25.38 1.32 4.95
C PRO A 100 26.15 0.39 5.88
N ARG A 101 26.45 0.87 7.10
CA ARG A 101 26.91 -0.01 8.17
C ARG A 101 25.74 -0.92 8.55
N ASP A 102 26.02 -2.21 8.77
CA ASP A 102 25.01 -3.14 9.31
C ASP A 102 24.41 -2.56 10.62
N PRO A 103 23.10 -2.27 10.65
CA PRO A 103 22.45 -1.69 11.83
C PRO A 103 22.55 -2.58 13.06
N CYS A 104 22.55 -3.91 12.92
CA CYS A 104 22.67 -4.79 14.08
C CYS A 104 24.09 -4.83 14.64
N THR A 105 25.10 -4.52 13.81
CA THR A 105 26.48 -4.30 14.26
C THR A 105 26.69 -2.90 14.83
N ALA A 106 25.93 -1.90 14.37
CA ALA A 106 25.90 -0.57 14.98
C ALA A 106 25.18 -0.55 16.33
N ASN A 107 24.09 -1.31 16.44
CA ASN A 107 23.19 -1.38 17.59
C ASN A 107 23.08 -2.81 18.14
N PRO A 108 24.16 -3.39 18.69
CA PRO A 108 24.20 -4.79 19.12
C PRO A 108 23.18 -5.13 20.23
N TYR A 109 22.82 -4.16 21.06
CA TYR A 109 21.81 -4.31 22.12
C TYR A 109 20.39 -4.58 21.58
N ARG A 110 20.10 -4.22 20.32
CA ARG A 110 18.81 -4.47 19.66
C ARG A 110 18.73 -5.83 18.98
N ARG A 111 19.89 -6.43 18.65
CA ARG A 111 19.99 -7.64 17.83
C ARG A 111 19.15 -8.81 18.35
N ALA A 112 19.20 -9.09 19.65
CA ALA A 112 18.44 -10.20 20.24
C ALA A 112 16.92 -9.97 20.14
N TRP A 113 16.46 -8.74 20.35
CA TRP A 113 15.06 -8.36 20.20
C TRP A 113 14.60 -8.46 18.74
N ALA A 114 15.40 -7.94 17.81
CA ALA A 114 15.13 -7.99 16.38
C ALA A 114 14.97 -9.43 15.88
N HIS A 115 15.94 -10.30 16.15
CA HIS A 115 15.84 -11.72 15.76
C HIS A 115 14.64 -12.42 16.38
N ARG A 116 14.37 -12.19 17.67
CA ARG A 116 13.22 -12.82 18.36
C ARG A 116 11.89 -12.36 17.77
N ARG A 117 11.71 -11.07 17.50
CA ARG A 117 10.46 -10.53 16.97
C ARG A 117 10.25 -10.94 15.52
N CYS A 118 11.27 -10.81 14.68
CA CYS A 118 11.20 -11.17 13.26
C CYS A 118 11.07 -12.69 13.01
N ALA A 119 11.36 -13.54 14.01
CA ALA A 119 11.20 -15.00 13.89
C ALA A 119 9.76 -15.43 13.58
N ILE A 120 8.75 -14.59 13.80
CA ILE A 120 7.37 -14.85 13.37
C ILE A 120 7.28 -15.17 11.88
N LEU A 121 8.14 -14.56 11.05
CA LEU A 121 8.15 -14.76 9.59
C LEU A 121 8.53 -16.19 9.19
N HIS A 122 9.24 -16.92 10.05
CA HIS A 122 9.58 -18.34 9.86
C HIS A 122 8.69 -19.29 10.68
N SER A 123 7.75 -18.76 11.46
CA SER A 123 6.89 -19.56 12.32
C SER A 123 5.69 -20.15 11.56
N ASP A 124 4.97 -21.04 12.24
CA ASP A 124 3.78 -21.69 11.68
C ASP A 124 2.66 -20.73 11.30
N VAL A 125 2.66 -19.50 11.84
CA VAL A 125 1.75 -18.41 11.44
C VAL A 125 1.78 -18.20 9.93
N PHE A 126 2.96 -18.33 9.30
CA PHE A 126 3.16 -18.14 7.88
C PHE A 126 3.40 -19.45 7.09
N ALA A 127 3.19 -20.62 7.70
CA ALA A 127 3.53 -21.92 7.08
C ALA A 127 2.91 -22.14 5.68
N LEU A 128 1.66 -21.70 5.47
CA LEU A 128 1.01 -21.80 4.16
C LEU A 128 1.66 -20.89 3.12
N CYS A 129 2.17 -19.73 3.54
CA CYS A 129 2.82 -18.77 2.67
C CYS A 129 4.25 -19.16 2.32
N HIS A 130 4.99 -19.84 3.22
CA HIS A 130 6.36 -20.30 2.96
C HIS A 130 6.49 -21.15 1.68
N ARG A 131 5.42 -21.83 1.27
CA ARG A 131 5.37 -22.64 0.04
C ARG A 131 5.29 -21.81 -1.24
N GLN A 132 4.85 -20.56 -1.15
CA GLN A 132 4.60 -19.66 -2.27
C GLN A 132 5.57 -18.48 -2.31
N VAL A 133 5.99 -17.98 -1.14
CA VAL A 133 6.88 -16.83 -0.99
C VAL A 133 8.00 -17.16 0.00
N GLU A 134 9.24 -17.08 -0.46
CA GLU A 134 10.43 -17.34 0.35
C GLU A 134 10.60 -16.26 1.45
N PRO A 135 10.70 -16.63 2.75
CA PRO A 135 10.71 -15.67 3.85
C PRO A 135 12.07 -15.00 4.14
N SER A 136 13.21 -15.56 3.73
CA SER A 136 14.54 -15.15 4.20
C SER A 136 14.83 -13.68 3.91
N ARG A 137 14.53 -13.18 2.71
CA ARG A 137 14.74 -11.75 2.39
C ARG A 137 13.87 -10.82 3.24
N PHE A 138 12.64 -11.22 3.55
CA PHE A 138 11.74 -10.46 4.43
C PHE A 138 12.23 -10.51 5.88
N TYR A 139 12.75 -11.65 6.32
CA TYR A 139 13.35 -11.81 7.65
C TYR A 139 14.59 -10.93 7.82
N GLU A 140 15.50 -10.95 6.86
CA GLU A 140 16.70 -10.12 6.87
C GLU A 140 16.36 -8.63 6.88
N ALA A 141 15.40 -8.20 6.06
CA ALA A 141 14.90 -6.82 6.06
C ALA A 141 14.27 -6.45 7.42
N CYS A 142 13.42 -7.32 7.97
CA CYS A 142 12.82 -7.11 9.30
C CYS A 142 13.87 -6.93 10.39
N VAL A 143 14.91 -7.79 10.41
CA VAL A 143 16.00 -7.71 11.40
C VAL A 143 16.80 -6.43 11.21
N ASN A 144 17.11 -6.06 9.96
CA ASN A 144 17.82 -4.83 9.62
C ASN A 144 17.06 -3.59 10.15
N ASP A 145 15.78 -3.47 9.81
CA ASP A 145 14.91 -2.35 10.20
C ASP A 145 14.73 -2.29 11.73
N ALA A 146 14.48 -3.43 12.37
CA ALA A 146 14.32 -3.54 13.82
C ALA A 146 15.59 -3.15 14.61
N CYS A 147 16.77 -3.36 14.03
CA CYS A 147 18.04 -2.90 14.59
C CYS A 147 18.32 -1.42 14.27
N ALA A 148 17.83 -0.90 13.15
CA ALA A 148 18.03 0.48 12.72
C ALA A 148 17.11 1.48 13.45
N CYS A 149 15.92 1.07 13.89
CA CYS A 149 14.97 1.92 14.60
C CYS A 149 15.34 2.09 16.08
N ASP A 150 16.40 2.87 16.34
CA ASP A 150 17.01 3.08 17.65
C ASP A 150 16.59 4.37 18.38
N SER A 151 15.89 5.28 17.70
CA SER A 151 15.45 6.58 18.22
C SER A 151 14.00 6.60 18.74
N GLY A 152 13.33 5.44 18.77
CA GLY A 152 11.91 5.28 19.12
C GLY A 152 11.09 4.76 17.95
N GLY A 153 9.91 4.17 18.21
CA GLY A 153 9.06 3.60 17.16
C GLY A 153 9.53 2.23 16.63
N ASP A 154 10.31 1.48 17.41
CA ASP A 154 10.80 0.16 17.02
C ASP A 154 9.71 -0.87 16.73
N CYS A 155 8.62 -0.84 17.50
CA CYS A 155 7.42 -1.61 17.21
C CYS A 155 6.86 -1.30 15.82
N GLU A 156 6.92 -0.04 15.38
CA GLU A 156 6.38 0.36 14.07
C GLU A 156 7.20 -0.23 12.92
N CYS A 157 8.53 -0.17 12.98
CA CYS A 157 9.41 -0.75 11.96
C CYS A 157 9.22 -2.26 11.85
N PHE A 158 9.17 -2.96 12.99
CA PHE A 158 8.87 -4.39 13.03
C PHE A 158 7.51 -4.71 12.38
N CYS A 159 6.45 -3.99 12.77
CA CYS A 159 5.11 -4.24 12.24
C CYS A 159 5.00 -3.96 10.75
N THR A 160 5.67 -2.93 10.24
CA THR A 160 5.69 -2.61 8.81
C THR A 160 6.41 -3.70 8.01
N ALA A 161 7.55 -4.20 8.51
CA ALA A 161 8.28 -5.28 7.85
C ALA A 161 7.48 -6.61 7.80
N VAL A 162 6.79 -6.97 8.89
CA VAL A 162 5.93 -8.17 8.91
C VAL A 162 4.70 -8.00 8.02
N ALA A 163 4.08 -6.82 8.02
CA ALA A 163 2.95 -6.51 7.13
C ALA A 163 3.34 -6.61 5.65
N ALA A 164 4.58 -6.26 5.28
CA ALA A 164 5.08 -6.41 3.92
C ALA A 164 5.10 -7.88 3.47
N TYR A 165 5.54 -8.80 4.35
CA TYR A 165 5.49 -10.24 4.05
C TYR A 165 4.04 -10.76 3.97
N ALA A 166 3.18 -10.40 4.93
CA ALA A 166 1.76 -10.76 4.89
C ALA A 166 1.07 -10.27 3.62
N ARG A 167 1.42 -9.09 3.11
CA ARG A 167 0.94 -8.58 1.84
C ARG A 167 1.44 -9.40 0.65
N ALA A 168 2.73 -9.77 0.62
CA ALA A 168 3.27 -10.64 -0.43
C ALA A 168 2.55 -11.99 -0.46
N CYS A 169 2.24 -12.56 0.72
CA CYS A 169 1.40 -13.76 0.85
C CYS A 169 0.00 -13.54 0.25
N ASN A 170 -0.66 -12.43 0.60
CA ASN A 170 -1.99 -12.13 0.10
C ASN A 170 -2.02 -11.95 -1.44
N GLN A 171 -0.95 -11.38 -2.02
CA GLN A 171 -0.83 -11.22 -3.48
C GLN A 171 -0.77 -12.55 -4.24
N VAL A 172 -0.28 -13.62 -3.61
CA VAL A 172 -0.29 -14.98 -4.16
C VAL A 172 -1.48 -15.81 -3.65
N GLY A 173 -2.49 -15.16 -3.07
CA GLY A 173 -3.74 -15.79 -2.63
C GLY A 173 -3.70 -16.47 -1.27
N VAL A 174 -2.63 -16.27 -0.48
CA VAL A 174 -2.53 -16.82 0.89
C VAL A 174 -2.84 -15.73 1.90
N CYS A 175 -4.04 -15.80 2.48
CA CYS A 175 -4.45 -14.87 3.52
C CYS A 175 -3.91 -15.28 4.89
N VAL A 176 -3.12 -14.41 5.54
CA VAL A 176 -2.50 -14.68 6.85
C VAL A 176 -2.97 -13.68 7.89
N SER A 177 -3.61 -14.17 8.95
CA SER A 177 -3.94 -13.36 10.13
C SER A 177 -2.84 -13.48 11.18
N TRP A 178 -1.91 -12.52 11.19
CA TRP A 178 -0.68 -12.60 11.99
C TRP A 178 -0.66 -11.68 13.22
N ARG A 179 -1.54 -10.67 13.25
CA ARG A 179 -1.64 -9.72 14.35
C ARG A 179 -2.36 -10.33 15.55
N THR A 180 -1.91 -9.97 16.75
CA THR A 180 -2.52 -10.35 18.02
C THR A 180 -2.54 -9.14 18.95
N PRO A 181 -3.25 -9.18 20.10
CA PRO A 181 -3.19 -8.10 21.09
C PRO A 181 -1.74 -7.76 21.53
N ASP A 182 -0.84 -8.75 21.53
CA ASP A 182 0.57 -8.59 21.93
C ASP A 182 1.53 -8.33 20.75
N ILE A 183 1.07 -8.55 19.51
CA ILE A 183 1.87 -8.44 18.29
C ILE A 183 1.14 -7.52 17.32
N CYS A 184 1.61 -6.28 17.22
CA CYS A 184 1.15 -5.30 16.24
C CYS A 184 -0.38 -5.13 16.21
N PRO A 185 -1.03 -4.85 17.36
CA PRO A 185 -2.49 -4.77 17.43
C PRO A 185 -3.06 -3.66 16.52
N LEU A 186 -4.24 -3.92 15.98
CA LEU A 186 -5.08 -2.93 15.30
C LEU A 186 -6.37 -2.71 16.11
N PHE A 187 -6.66 -1.44 16.42
CA PHE A 187 -7.82 -1.05 17.21
C PHE A 187 -9.02 -0.75 16.31
N CYS A 188 -9.57 -1.76 15.65
CA CYS A 188 -10.71 -1.58 14.73
C CYS A 188 -12.03 -1.29 15.45
N ASP A 189 -12.15 -1.72 16.71
CA ASP A 189 -13.31 -1.48 17.57
C ASP A 189 -13.44 -0.01 17.99
N TYR A 190 -12.35 0.77 17.93
CA TYR A 190 -12.37 2.22 18.12
C TYR A 190 -13.42 2.92 17.24
N TYR A 191 -13.69 2.40 16.05
CA TYR A 191 -14.64 2.96 15.11
C TYR A 191 -16.10 2.57 15.38
N ASN A 192 -16.35 1.64 16.32
CA ASN A 192 -17.70 1.21 16.63
C ASN A 192 -18.40 2.22 17.56
N PRO A 193 -19.61 2.69 17.19
CA PRO A 193 -20.49 3.36 18.12
C PRO A 193 -20.82 2.47 19.33
N LYS A 194 -21.21 3.10 20.45
CA LYS A 194 -21.54 2.36 21.67
C LYS A 194 -22.70 1.38 21.43
N GLY A 195 -22.43 0.09 21.63
CA GLY A 195 -23.42 -0.98 21.44
C GLY A 195 -23.48 -1.54 20.01
N GLU A 196 -22.64 -1.04 19.10
CA GLU A 196 -22.49 -1.55 17.74
C GLU A 196 -21.19 -2.34 17.58
N CYS A 197 -21.12 -3.20 16.57
CA CYS A 197 -19.97 -4.05 16.28
C CYS A 197 -19.85 -4.25 14.76
N GLU A 198 -19.66 -3.15 14.04
CA GLU A 198 -19.63 -3.13 12.58
C GLU A 198 -18.21 -3.16 12.03
N TRP A 199 -17.27 -2.53 12.71
CA TRP A 199 -15.88 -2.47 12.29
C TRP A 199 -15.10 -3.65 12.81
N HIS A 200 -14.51 -4.41 11.88
CA HIS A 200 -13.74 -5.60 12.15
C HIS A 200 -12.39 -5.55 11.45
N TYR A 201 -11.39 -6.12 12.08
CA TYR A 201 -10.11 -6.38 11.42
C TYR A 201 -10.31 -7.42 10.31
N GLN A 202 -9.87 -7.07 9.10
CA GLN A 202 -9.78 -7.96 7.94
C GLN A 202 -8.30 -8.08 7.55
N PRO A 203 -7.63 -9.23 7.82
CA PRO A 203 -6.20 -9.40 7.59
C PRO A 203 -5.79 -9.25 6.12
N CYS A 204 -6.73 -9.52 5.22
CA CYS A 204 -6.51 -9.52 3.79
C CYS A 204 -7.46 -8.56 3.06
N GLY A 205 -8.16 -7.72 3.84
CA GLY A 205 -9.11 -6.73 3.37
C GLY A 205 -10.37 -7.27 2.70
N ASP A 206 -11.21 -6.32 2.30
CA ASP A 206 -12.27 -6.53 1.32
C ASP A 206 -11.86 -5.85 0.01
N ALA A 207 -11.75 -6.65 -1.05
CA ALA A 207 -11.32 -6.19 -2.36
C ALA A 207 -12.34 -5.27 -3.02
N CYS A 208 -13.63 -5.40 -2.69
CA CYS A 208 -14.67 -4.59 -3.30
C CYS A 208 -15.89 -4.37 -2.41
N MET A 209 -15.86 -3.28 -1.65
CA MET A 209 -16.99 -2.85 -0.84
C MET A 209 -18.00 -2.01 -1.62
N LYS A 210 -19.26 -2.09 -1.19
CA LYS A 210 -20.29 -1.09 -1.50
C LYS A 210 -20.09 0.14 -0.62
N THR A 211 -19.67 1.23 -1.24
CA THR A 211 -19.48 2.51 -0.55
C THR A 211 -20.28 3.61 -1.25
N CYS A 212 -20.34 4.81 -0.68
CA CYS A 212 -21.00 5.91 -1.35
C CYS A 212 -20.23 6.41 -2.58
N ARG A 213 -18.91 6.19 -2.66
CA ARG A 213 -18.13 6.38 -3.89
C ARG A 213 -18.22 5.20 -4.86
N ASN A 214 -18.72 4.04 -4.41
CA ASN A 214 -18.94 2.85 -5.24
C ASN A 214 -20.27 2.13 -4.91
N PRO A 215 -21.45 2.73 -5.19
CA PRO A 215 -22.73 2.14 -4.78
C PRO A 215 -23.02 0.80 -5.46
N THR A 216 -22.51 0.62 -6.69
CA THR A 216 -22.72 -0.61 -7.46
C THR A 216 -21.98 -1.82 -6.86
N GLY A 217 -20.93 -1.58 -6.05
CA GLY A 217 -20.05 -2.64 -5.56
C GLY A 217 -19.27 -3.32 -6.70
N LYS A 218 -19.07 -2.64 -7.83
CA LYS A 218 -18.29 -3.15 -8.97
C LYS A 218 -16.96 -2.42 -9.04
N CYS A 219 -15.87 -3.13 -8.77
CA CYS A 219 -14.53 -2.57 -8.83
C CYS A 219 -13.91 -2.91 -10.19
N LEU A 220 -13.52 -1.87 -10.94
CA LEU A 220 -12.96 -1.99 -12.30
C LEU A 220 -11.56 -2.64 -12.28
N ASN A 221 -10.79 -2.37 -11.23
CA ASN A 221 -9.48 -2.94 -10.99
C ASN A 221 -9.57 -3.97 -9.87
N ALA A 222 -9.10 -5.19 -10.11
CA ALA A 222 -8.91 -6.20 -9.08
C ALA A 222 -7.70 -5.83 -8.20
N LEU A 223 -7.78 -4.70 -7.48
CA LEU A 223 -6.88 -4.49 -6.36
C LEU A 223 -7.16 -5.61 -5.36
N PRO A 224 -6.15 -6.39 -4.95
CA PRO A 224 -6.32 -7.36 -3.89
C PRO A 224 -6.77 -6.60 -2.64
N GLY A 225 -7.57 -7.27 -1.80
CA GLY A 225 -7.95 -6.69 -0.53
C GLY A 225 -6.70 -6.27 0.26
N LEU A 226 -6.82 -5.15 0.95
CA LEU A 226 -5.72 -4.57 1.73
C LEU A 226 -5.99 -4.79 3.21
N GLU A 227 -4.97 -5.17 3.97
CA GLU A 227 -5.11 -5.34 5.42
C GLU A 227 -5.72 -4.08 6.07
N GLY A 228 -6.63 -4.26 7.03
CA GLY A 228 -7.05 -3.17 7.91
C GLY A 228 -8.41 -3.36 8.53
N CYS A 229 -9.02 -2.24 8.92
CA CYS A 229 -10.34 -2.22 9.54
C CYS A 229 -11.41 -1.96 8.48
N TYR A 230 -12.43 -2.82 8.44
CA TYR A 230 -13.50 -2.74 7.46
C TYR A 230 -14.87 -2.84 8.17
N PRO A 231 -15.84 -2.00 7.80
CA PRO A 231 -17.19 -2.07 8.31
C PRO A 231 -17.97 -3.19 7.62
N LYS A 232 -18.79 -3.92 8.38
CA LYS A 232 -19.79 -4.87 7.88
C LYS A 232 -21.16 -4.21 7.98
N CYS A 233 -21.54 -3.51 6.91
CA CYS A 233 -22.81 -2.81 6.86
C CYS A 233 -24.00 -3.78 6.82
N PRO A 234 -25.03 -3.57 7.65
CA PRO A 234 -26.24 -4.39 7.64
C PRO A 234 -27.13 -4.06 6.43
N ALA A 235 -28.09 -4.94 6.14
CA ALA A 235 -28.89 -4.88 4.91
C ALA A 235 -29.75 -3.61 4.81
N GLU A 236 -30.17 -3.05 5.94
CA GLU A 236 -30.99 -1.83 6.02
C GLU A 236 -30.19 -0.58 5.66
N ARG A 237 -28.86 -0.63 5.81
CA ARG A 237 -27.94 0.47 5.52
C ARG A 237 -26.69 -0.05 4.79
N PRO A 238 -26.84 -0.55 3.55
CA PRO A 238 -25.83 -1.41 2.90
C PRO A 238 -24.62 -0.65 2.34
N PHE A 239 -24.62 0.68 2.36
CA PHE A 239 -23.53 1.49 1.82
C PHE A 239 -22.68 2.04 2.96
N PHE A 240 -21.37 1.87 2.86
CA PHE A 240 -20.47 2.58 3.76
C PHE A 240 -20.21 4.00 3.25
N SER A 241 -20.57 5.03 4.04
CA SER A 241 -20.21 6.43 3.75
C SER A 241 -18.79 6.70 4.21
N GLU A 242 -17.85 6.86 3.27
CA GLU A 242 -16.46 7.20 3.61
C GLU A 242 -16.31 8.61 4.19
N HIS A 243 -17.30 9.48 4.00
CA HIS A 243 -17.33 10.82 4.58
C HIS A 243 -17.74 10.77 6.06
N ASP A 244 -18.83 10.05 6.35
CA ASP A 244 -19.43 10.03 7.69
C ASP A 244 -18.88 8.88 8.56
N MET A 245 -18.06 8.00 7.98
CA MET A 245 -17.48 6.82 8.61
C MET A 245 -18.53 5.89 9.25
N LYS A 246 -19.69 5.75 8.61
CA LYS A 246 -20.81 4.91 9.05
C LYS A 246 -21.56 4.29 7.89
N CYS A 247 -22.26 3.20 8.15
CA CYS A 247 -23.17 2.60 7.20
C CYS A 247 -24.44 3.46 7.05
N VAL A 248 -24.90 3.67 5.82
CA VAL A 248 -26.05 4.50 5.45
C VAL A 248 -26.98 3.76 4.47
N SER A 249 -28.27 4.08 4.51
CA SER A 249 -29.27 3.50 3.59
C SER A 249 -29.27 4.18 2.23
N GLN A 250 -28.88 5.45 2.18
CA GLN A 250 -28.79 6.25 0.96
C GLN A 250 -27.53 7.11 1.02
N CYS A 251 -26.87 7.25 -0.13
CA CYS A 251 -25.69 8.06 -0.27
C CYS A 251 -26.02 9.48 -0.72
N GLY A 252 -25.21 10.44 -0.28
CA GLY A 252 -25.14 11.75 -0.94
C GLY A 252 -24.53 11.66 -2.34
N CYS A 253 -24.20 12.80 -2.93
CA CYS A 253 -23.49 12.84 -4.21
C CYS A 253 -22.08 13.38 -4.07
N TYR A 254 -21.26 13.10 -5.07
CA TYR A 254 -19.96 13.74 -5.23
C TYR A 254 -20.00 14.66 -6.45
N ASP A 255 -19.45 15.86 -6.33
CA ASP A 255 -19.28 16.76 -7.47
C ASP A 255 -18.08 16.35 -8.35
N SER A 256 -17.88 17.07 -9.45
CA SER A 256 -16.77 16.84 -10.39
C SER A 256 -15.38 17.05 -9.77
N GLU A 257 -15.30 17.76 -8.64
CA GLU A 257 -14.06 17.99 -7.89
C GLU A 257 -13.85 16.92 -6.80
N GLY A 258 -14.83 16.04 -6.59
CA GLY A 258 -14.78 14.94 -5.64
C GLY A 258 -15.24 15.32 -4.22
N ASN A 259 -15.85 16.50 -4.03
CA ASN A 259 -16.42 16.92 -2.75
C ASN A 259 -17.76 16.21 -2.50
N TYR A 260 -17.99 15.82 -1.25
CA TYR A 260 -19.23 15.14 -0.84
C TYR A 260 -20.33 16.16 -0.53
N HIS A 261 -21.54 15.88 -1.01
CA HIS A 261 -22.74 16.67 -0.77
C HIS A 261 -23.83 15.79 -0.19
N GLN A 262 -24.37 16.20 0.96
CA GLN A 262 -25.43 15.45 1.63
C GLN A 262 -26.75 15.48 0.82
N LEU A 263 -27.60 14.50 1.08
CA LEU A 263 -28.95 14.43 0.51
C LEU A 263 -29.74 15.70 0.86
N GLY A 264 -30.40 16.28 -0.14
CA GLY A 264 -31.25 17.47 0.04
C GLY A 264 -30.51 18.81 0.02
N VAL A 265 -29.18 18.82 -0.08
CA VAL A 265 -28.41 20.06 -0.26
C VAL A 265 -28.45 20.50 -1.73
N GLU A 266 -28.86 21.75 -1.98
CA GLU A 266 -28.75 22.35 -3.30
C GLU A 266 -27.30 22.73 -3.60
N VAL A 267 -26.70 22.06 -4.58
CA VAL A 267 -25.34 22.34 -5.04
C VAL A 267 -25.42 23.12 -6.35
N ARG A 268 -24.80 24.31 -6.40
CA ARG A 268 -24.62 25.05 -7.66
C ARG A 268 -23.45 24.48 -8.44
N ALA A 269 -23.62 23.28 -9.00
CA ALA A 269 -22.61 22.67 -9.87
C ALA A 269 -22.93 22.95 -11.34
N PRO A 270 -21.92 23.20 -12.21
CA PRO A 270 -22.12 23.38 -13.65
C PRO A 270 -22.63 22.11 -14.36
N GLN A 271 -22.56 20.95 -13.70
CA GLN A 271 -23.15 19.69 -14.12
C GLN A 271 -23.90 19.06 -12.94
N ASN A 272 -25.04 18.43 -13.21
CA ASN A 272 -25.77 17.66 -12.20
C ASN A 272 -24.84 16.60 -11.60
N CYS A 273 -24.83 16.48 -10.26
CA CYS A 273 -24.19 15.40 -9.53
C CYS A 273 -24.42 14.04 -10.22
N GLN A 274 -23.39 13.21 -10.36
CA GLN A 274 -23.56 11.85 -10.86
C GLN A 274 -24.40 11.06 -9.84
N ARG A 275 -25.66 10.80 -10.19
CA ARG A 275 -26.51 9.82 -9.49
C ARG A 275 -26.18 8.44 -10.05
N TRP A 276 -25.68 7.56 -9.19
CA TRP A 276 -25.37 6.17 -9.52
C TRP A 276 -26.43 5.24 -8.94
#